data_AF-A0A6H1JNF8-F1
#
_entry.id   AF-A0A6H1JNF8-F1
#
_cell.length_a   1.000
_cell.length_b   1.000
_cell.length_c   1.000
_cell.angle_alpha   90.00
_cell.angle_beta   90.00
_cell.angle_gamma   90.00
#
_symmetry.space_group_name_H-M   'P 1'
#
loop_
_entity.id
_entity.type
_entity.pdbx_description
1 polymer ?
#
loop_
_entity_poly.entity_id
_entity_poly.type
_entity_poly.pdbx_seq_one_letter_code
_entity_poly.pdbx_strand_id
1 'polypeptide(L)'
;MTWLPLFGTVLGAVIALGSTLLVEGRRERREDRIERRKTRQEVYSRYLAAHAEARTQLRVLSLSPDLTDEDRGHRAFTAFAACYTSRYELAVLAPQSVLTPAKAFERRAKDLRDLVIASTYVHTREERMRDYLDAMALLQMAMRNDLEVDEISLLPPD
;
A
#
# COMPACT_ATOMS: atom_id res chain seq x y z
N MET A 1 -44.57 -8.89 -50.65
CA MET A 1 -43.85 -7.61 -50.47
C MET A 1 -44.15 -7.08 -49.08
N THR A 2 -43.29 -7.26 -48.06
CA THR A 2 -43.44 -6.61 -46.71
C THR A 2 -42.32 -6.95 -45.70
N TRP A 3 -41.21 -7.60 -46.08
CA TRP A 3 -40.21 -8.04 -45.08
C TRP A 3 -39.07 -7.04 -44.80
N LEU A 4 -38.78 -6.14 -45.74
CA LEU A 4 -37.75 -5.09 -45.59
C LEU A 4 -37.94 -4.14 -44.38
N PRO A 5 -39.15 -3.63 -44.06
CA PRO A 5 -39.30 -2.69 -42.96
C PRO A 5 -39.12 -3.33 -41.58
N LEU A 6 -39.48 -4.61 -41.42
CA LEU A 6 -39.29 -5.36 -40.17
C LEU A 6 -37.80 -5.56 -39.85
N PHE A 7 -36.97 -5.79 -40.86
CA PHE A 7 -35.52 -5.92 -40.68
C PHE A 7 -34.89 -4.62 -40.16
N GLY A 8 -35.36 -3.46 -40.63
CA GLY A 8 -34.85 -2.15 -40.17
C GLY A 8 -35.10 -1.91 -38.68
N THR A 9 -36.29 -2.23 -38.18
CA THR A 9 -36.66 -2.03 -36.77
C THR A 9 -35.94 -2.99 -35.84
N VAL A 10 -35.80 -4.26 -36.24
CA VAL A 10 -35.06 -5.26 -35.47
C VAL A 10 -33.58 -4.91 -35.38
N LEU A 11 -32.97 -4.47 -36.50
CA LEU A 11 -31.56 -4.06 -36.51
C LEU A 11 -31.33 -2.81 -35.66
N GLY A 12 -32.22 -1.82 -35.74
CA GLY A 12 -32.16 -0.62 -34.90
C GLY A 12 -32.29 -0.93 -33.41
N ALA A 13 -33.20 -1.84 -33.03
CA ALA A 13 -33.37 -2.28 -31.64
C ALA A 13 -32.15 -3.04 -31.12
N VAL A 14 -31.53 -3.90 -31.93
CA VAL A 14 -30.31 -4.64 -31.56
C VAL A 14 -29.12 -3.69 -31.39
N ILE A 15 -28.97 -2.69 -32.25
CA ILE A 15 -27.90 -1.68 -32.13
C ILE A 15 -28.10 -0.83 -30.87
N ALA A 16 -29.35 -0.41 -30.60
CA ALA A 16 -29.68 0.37 -29.40
C ALA A 16 -29.41 -0.43 -28.11
N LEU A 17 -29.89 -1.68 -28.03
CA LEU A 17 -29.73 -2.55 -26.86
C LEU A 17 -28.28 -3.03 -26.68
N GLY A 18 -27.57 -3.31 -27.78
CA GLY A 18 -26.16 -3.69 -27.76
C GLY A 18 -25.27 -2.55 -27.27
N SER A 19 -25.60 -1.31 -27.62
CA SER A 19 -24.87 -0.12 -27.19
C SER A 19 -25.02 0.14 -25.69
N THR A 20 -26.23 -0.03 -25.12
CA THR A 20 -26.44 0.10 -23.66
C THR A 20 -25.71 -0.99 -22.88
N LEU A 21 -25.81 -2.26 -23.29
CA LEU A 21 -25.12 -3.35 -22.59
C LEU A 21 -23.58 -3.23 -22.62
N LEU A 22 -23.01 -2.73 -23.72
CA LEU A 22 -21.58 -2.44 -23.80
C LEU A 22 -21.16 -1.27 -22.91
N VAL A 23 -22.00 -0.24 -22.78
CA VAL A 23 -21.76 0.91 -21.89
C VAL A 23 -21.84 0.49 -20.42
N GLU A 24 -22.87 -0.28 -20.04
CA GLU A 24 -23.02 -0.83 -18.68
C GLU A 24 -21.83 -1.72 -18.30
N GLY A 25 -21.44 -2.68 -19.16
CA GLY A 25 -20.32 -3.57 -18.85
C GLY A 25 -18.97 -2.85 -18.80
N ARG A 26 -18.79 -1.75 -19.55
CA ARG A 26 -17.59 -0.91 -19.47
C ARG A 26 -17.57 -0.07 -18.20
N ARG A 27 -18.75 0.35 -17.73
CA ARG A 27 -18.93 1.09 -16.49
C ARG A 27 -18.64 0.23 -15.27
N GLU A 28 -19.21 -0.97 -15.18
CA GLU A 28 -18.94 -1.93 -14.10
C GLU A 28 -17.45 -2.25 -13.99
N ARG A 29 -16.78 -2.55 -15.11
CA ARG A 29 -15.33 -2.82 -15.12
C ARG A 29 -14.49 -1.63 -14.66
N ARG A 30 -14.94 -0.41 -14.91
CA ARG A 30 -14.26 0.81 -14.46
C ARG A 30 -14.48 1.05 -12.98
N GLU A 31 -15.70 0.85 -12.50
CA GLU A 31 -16.06 0.96 -11.08
C GLU A 31 -15.27 -0.07 -10.25
N ASP A 32 -15.21 -1.33 -10.67
CA ASP A 32 -14.40 -2.38 -10.03
C ASP A 32 -12.92 -2.02 -9.93
N ARG A 33 -12.34 -1.43 -10.99
CA ARG A 33 -10.94 -0.99 -10.99
C ARG A 33 -10.70 0.14 -10.01
N ILE A 34 -11.60 1.12 -9.97
CA ILE A 34 -11.51 2.26 -9.05
C ILE A 34 -11.64 1.78 -7.60
N GLU A 35 -12.59 0.89 -7.32
CA GLU A 35 -12.79 0.34 -5.98
C GLU A 35 -11.57 -0.44 -5.52
N ARG A 36 -11.05 -1.36 -6.34
CA ARG A 36 -9.83 -2.12 -6.01
C ARG A 36 -8.63 -1.20 -5.76
N ARG A 37 -8.47 -0.16 -6.57
CA ARG A 37 -7.39 0.84 -6.38
C ARG A 37 -7.55 1.59 -5.07
N LYS A 38 -8.77 2.01 -4.73
CA LYS A 38 -9.08 2.69 -3.47
C LYS A 38 -8.79 1.79 -2.27
N THR A 39 -9.25 0.53 -2.30
CA THR A 39 -8.97 -0.45 -1.24
C THR A 39 -7.47 -0.64 -1.05
N ARG A 40 -6.68 -0.77 -2.14
CA ARG A 40 -5.23 -0.89 -2.05
C ARG A 40 -4.58 0.36 -1.47
N GLN A 41 -5.00 1.55 -1.91
CA GLN A 41 -4.51 2.82 -1.38
C GLN A 41 -4.77 2.94 0.14
N GLU A 42 -5.95 2.52 0.61
CA GLU A 42 -6.29 2.51 2.03
C GLU A 42 -5.39 1.55 2.83
N VAL A 43 -5.15 0.35 2.31
CA VAL A 43 -4.27 -0.64 2.95
C VAL A 43 -2.82 -0.14 2.99
N TYR A 44 -2.32 0.43 1.90
CA TYR A 44 -0.95 0.95 1.81
C TYR A 44 -0.73 2.13 2.76
N SER A 45 -1.69 3.05 2.82
CA SER A 45 -1.61 4.19 3.73
C SER A 45 -1.65 3.77 5.19
N ARG A 46 -2.52 2.82 5.56
CA ARG A 46 -2.59 2.26 6.92
C ARG A 46 -1.31 1.53 7.31
N TYR A 47 -0.73 0.77 6.40
CA TYR A 47 0.55 0.09 6.61
C TYR A 47 1.68 1.08 6.90
N LEU A 48 1.84 2.10 6.05
CA LEU A 48 2.87 3.13 6.23
C LEU A 48 2.63 3.96 7.50
N ALA A 49 1.39 4.28 7.83
CA ALA A 49 1.03 5.01 9.04
C ALA A 49 1.41 4.24 10.30
N ALA A 50 1.10 2.94 10.38
CA ALA A 50 1.47 2.09 11.51
C ALA A 50 3.00 2.08 11.74
N HIS A 51 3.78 1.98 10.66
CA HIS A 51 5.23 2.03 10.73
C HIS A 51 5.79 3.42 11.11
N ALA A 52 5.17 4.51 10.64
CA ALA A 52 5.55 5.86 11.01
C ALA A 52 5.29 6.16 12.49
N GLU A 53 4.14 5.69 13.01
CA GLU A 53 3.81 5.78 14.43
C GLU A 53 4.80 4.98 15.28
N ALA A 54 5.04 3.71 14.94
CA ALA A 54 6.01 2.87 15.63
C ALA A 54 7.40 3.51 15.66
N ARG A 55 7.88 4.04 14.53
CA ARG A 55 9.17 4.76 14.44
C ARG A 55 9.21 5.97 15.38
N THR A 56 8.13 6.74 15.45
CA THR A 56 8.05 7.93 16.32
C THR A 56 8.16 7.53 17.78
N GLN A 57 7.42 6.50 18.20
CA GLN A 57 7.49 5.97 19.56
C GLN A 57 8.89 5.41 19.88
N LEU A 58 9.50 4.66 18.96
CA LEU A 58 10.87 4.16 19.13
C LEU A 58 11.92 5.29 19.23
N ARG A 59 11.73 6.39 18.49
CA ARG A 59 12.59 7.58 18.61
C ARG A 59 12.47 8.18 20.01
N VAL A 60 11.25 8.34 20.52
CA VAL A 60 11.02 8.85 21.89
C VAL A 60 11.71 7.95 22.92
N LEU A 61 11.50 6.63 22.83
CA LEU A 61 12.13 5.66 23.76
C LEU A 61 13.65 5.75 23.75
N SER A 62 14.25 5.97 22.58
CA SER A 62 15.71 6.08 22.48
C SER A 62 16.30 7.36 23.05
N LEU A 63 15.47 8.39 23.28
CA LEU A 63 15.87 9.65 23.90
C LEU A 63 15.58 9.66 25.41
N SER A 64 14.97 8.60 25.95
CA SER A 64 14.66 8.46 27.37
C SER A 64 15.76 7.68 28.10
N PRO A 65 16.70 8.37 28.80
CA PRO A 65 17.77 7.71 29.53
C PRO A 65 17.28 6.99 30.80
N ASP A 66 16.14 7.39 31.35
CA ASP A 66 15.66 6.94 32.67
C ASP A 66 14.92 5.59 32.66
N LEU A 67 14.76 4.97 31.48
CA LEU A 67 14.07 3.67 31.36
C LEU A 67 15.03 2.51 31.62
N THR A 68 14.56 1.56 32.44
CA THR A 68 15.19 0.25 32.58
C THR A 68 15.18 -0.50 31.24
N ASP A 69 16.10 -1.45 31.05
CA ASP A 69 16.18 -2.23 29.80
C ASP A 69 14.91 -3.08 29.58
N GLU A 70 14.30 -3.59 30.65
CA GLU A 70 13.04 -4.34 30.59
C GLU A 70 11.87 -3.45 30.15
N ASP A 71 11.70 -2.28 30.76
CA ASP A 71 10.66 -1.31 30.37
C ASP A 71 10.84 -0.83 28.94
N ARG A 72 12.09 -0.59 28.53
CA ARG A 72 12.45 -0.18 27.17
C ARG A 72 12.09 -1.27 26.17
N GLY A 73 12.42 -2.52 26.47
CA GLY A 73 12.04 -3.70 25.69
C GLY A 73 10.52 -3.80 25.52
N HIS A 74 9.78 -3.81 26.63
CA HIS A 74 8.33 -3.93 26.61
C HIS A 74 7.68 -2.81 25.79
N ARG A 75 8.07 -1.54 26.02
CA ARG A 75 7.52 -0.40 25.28
C ARG A 75 7.90 -0.43 23.80
N ALA A 76 9.11 -0.87 23.45
CA ALA A 76 9.53 -1.00 22.05
C ALA A 76 8.75 -2.10 21.31
N PHE A 77 8.42 -3.21 21.99
CA PHE A 77 7.53 -4.24 21.44
C PHE A 77 6.11 -3.73 21.26
N THR A 78 5.55 -3.07 22.28
CA THR A 78 4.20 -2.48 22.23
C THR A 78 4.06 -1.44 21.12
N ALA A 79 5.07 -0.59 20.94
CA ALA A 79 5.12 0.38 19.84
C ALA A 79 5.03 -0.26 18.45
N PHE A 80 5.55 -1.47 18.30
CA PHE A 80 5.56 -2.19 17.04
C PHE A 80 4.30 -3.03 16.81
N ALA A 81 3.42 -3.18 17.80
CA ALA A 81 2.29 -4.10 17.76
C ALA A 81 1.34 -3.82 16.58
N ALA A 82 1.03 -2.55 16.31
CA ALA A 82 0.16 -2.13 15.21
C ALA A 82 0.72 -2.50 13.81
N CYS A 83 2.05 -2.64 13.67
CA CYS A 83 2.67 -3.03 12.41
C CYS A 83 2.36 -4.49 12.02
N TYR A 84 2.06 -5.36 12.99
CA TYR A 84 1.70 -6.75 12.69
C TYR A 84 0.31 -6.86 12.08
N THR A 85 -0.66 -6.12 12.63
CA THR A 85 -2.03 -6.11 12.09
C THR A 85 -2.04 -5.60 10.65
N SER A 86 -1.41 -4.45 10.40
CA SER A 86 -1.36 -3.87 9.05
C SER A 86 -0.58 -4.73 8.05
N ARG A 87 0.42 -5.49 8.51
CA ARG A 87 1.12 -6.50 7.68
C ARG A 87 0.19 -7.59 7.19
N TYR A 88 -0.69 -8.12 8.03
CA TYR A 88 -1.61 -9.19 7.62
C TYR A 88 -2.63 -8.68 6.59
N GLU A 89 -3.16 -7.48 6.78
CA GLU A 89 -4.02 -6.83 5.79
C GLU A 89 -3.30 -6.63 4.45
N LEU A 90 -2.05 -6.14 4.50
CA LEU A 90 -1.21 -5.98 3.31
C LEU A 90 -0.99 -7.32 2.60
N ALA A 91 -0.71 -8.40 3.34
CA ALA A 91 -0.47 -9.73 2.79
C ALA A 91 -1.66 -10.33 2.04
N VAL A 92 -2.88 -9.95 2.41
CA VAL A 92 -4.11 -10.44 1.77
C VAL A 92 -4.40 -9.66 0.48
N LEU A 93 -4.16 -8.34 0.46
CA LEU A 93 -4.69 -7.46 -0.59
C LEU A 93 -3.62 -6.97 -1.58
N ALA A 94 -2.34 -6.97 -1.20
CA ALA A 94 -1.26 -6.47 -2.04
C ALA A 94 -0.69 -7.57 -2.95
N PRO A 95 -0.26 -7.22 -4.18
CA PRO A 95 0.45 -8.15 -5.05
C PRO A 95 1.88 -8.42 -4.57
N GLN A 96 2.49 -9.49 -5.09
CA GLN A 96 3.85 -9.90 -4.72
C GLN A 96 4.93 -8.85 -5.02
N SER A 97 4.70 -8.00 -6.03
CA SER A 97 5.57 -6.86 -6.35
C SER A 97 5.69 -5.86 -5.19
N VAL A 98 4.65 -5.73 -4.36
CA VAL A 98 4.64 -4.88 -3.15
C VAL A 98 5.06 -5.68 -1.92
N LEU A 99 4.65 -6.94 -1.80
CA LEU A 99 4.95 -7.77 -0.63
C LEU A 99 6.45 -8.06 -0.45
N THR A 100 7.18 -8.19 -1.56
CA THR A 100 8.63 -8.45 -1.52
C THR A 100 9.41 -7.29 -0.86
N PRO A 101 9.29 -6.04 -1.35
CA PRO A 101 9.93 -4.91 -0.68
C PRO A 101 9.33 -4.62 0.71
N ALA A 102 8.04 -4.91 0.94
CA ALA A 102 7.44 -4.75 2.27
C ALA A 102 8.10 -5.65 3.33
N LYS A 103 8.39 -6.91 2.99
CA LYS A 103 9.11 -7.84 3.88
C LYS A 103 10.53 -7.37 4.16
N ALA A 104 11.22 -6.81 3.15
CA ALA A 104 12.56 -6.25 3.33
C ALA A 104 12.52 -5.03 4.26
N PHE A 105 11.60 -4.10 4.03
CA PHE A 105 11.37 -2.94 4.87
C PHE A 105 11.05 -3.32 6.32
N GLU A 106 10.12 -4.25 6.54
CA GLU A 106 9.74 -4.70 7.87
C GLU A 106 10.93 -5.31 8.63
N ARG A 107 11.81 -6.03 7.94
CA ARG A 107 13.05 -6.55 8.55
C ARG A 107 13.94 -5.41 9.03
N ARG A 108 14.19 -4.40 8.20
CA ARG A 108 14.99 -3.22 8.58
C ARG A 108 14.35 -2.42 9.72
N ALA A 109 13.02 -2.36 9.76
CA ALA A 109 12.28 -1.72 10.83
C ALA A 109 12.44 -2.47 12.17
N LYS A 110 12.47 -3.81 12.15
CA LYS A 110 12.78 -4.64 13.32
C LYS A 110 14.22 -4.46 13.78
N ASP A 111 15.18 -4.42 12.85
CA ASP A 111 16.59 -4.14 13.18
C ASP A 111 16.72 -2.81 13.94
N LEU A 112 16.02 -1.76 13.51
CA LEU A 112 16.01 -0.47 14.22
C LEU A 112 15.38 -0.57 15.62
N ARG A 113 14.28 -1.32 15.78
CA ARG A 113 13.68 -1.56 17.10
C ARG A 113 14.66 -2.25 18.02
N ASP A 114 15.34 -3.29 17.52
CA ASP A 114 16.24 -4.10 18.32
C ASP A 114 17.48 -3.29 18.76
N LEU A 115 17.95 -2.33 17.96
CA LEU A 115 18.98 -1.35 18.38
C LEU A 115 18.51 -0.42 19.49
N VAL A 116 17.23 -0.02 19.49
CA VAL A 116 16.64 0.79 20.57
C VAL A 116 16.57 -0.03 21.85
N ILE A 117 16.22 -1.31 21.77
CA ILE A 117 16.21 -2.22 22.92
C ILE A 117 17.62 -2.42 23.47
N ALA A 118 18.60 -2.64 22.59
CA ALA A 118 19.98 -2.91 22.98
C ALA A 118 20.81 -1.65 23.31
N SER A 119 20.21 -0.45 23.31
CA SER A 119 20.88 0.84 23.57
C SER A 119 22.21 0.99 22.82
N THR A 120 22.23 0.63 21.53
CA THR A 120 23.46 0.43 20.75
C THR A 120 24.11 1.75 20.27
N TYR A 121 25.44 1.71 20.06
CA TYR A 121 26.31 2.80 19.58
C TYR A 121 25.81 3.53 18.30
N VAL A 122 26.17 4.81 18.19
CA VAL A 122 25.70 5.78 17.17
C VAL A 122 26.03 5.36 15.73
N HIS A 123 27.22 4.82 15.44
CA HIS A 123 27.61 4.47 14.07
C HIS A 123 26.78 3.32 13.49
N THR A 124 26.58 2.24 14.25
CA THR A 124 25.71 1.12 13.86
C THR A 124 24.29 1.61 13.59
N ARG A 125 23.82 2.59 14.38
CA ARG A 125 22.50 3.17 14.24
C ARG A 125 22.32 3.97 12.95
N GLU A 126 23.32 4.73 12.53
CA GLU A 126 23.28 5.51 11.28
C GLU A 126 23.24 4.61 10.04
N GLU A 127 24.05 3.56 10.01
CA GLU A 127 24.04 2.58 8.92
C GLU A 127 22.68 1.90 8.78
N ARG A 128 22.14 1.41 9.90
CA ARG A 128 20.82 0.77 9.93
C ARG A 128 19.69 1.74 9.59
N MET A 129 19.85 3.02 9.90
CA MET A 129 18.92 4.06 9.48
C MET A 129 18.91 4.25 7.96
N ARG A 130 20.09 4.28 7.31
CA ARG A 130 20.18 4.36 5.84
C ARG A 130 19.50 3.16 5.18
N ASP A 131 19.86 1.96 5.66
CA ASP A 131 19.27 0.69 5.25
C ASP A 131 17.74 0.65 5.36
N TYR A 132 17.19 1.27 6.41
CA TYR A 132 15.76 1.41 6.60
C TYR A 132 15.12 2.38 5.61
N LEU A 133 15.75 3.54 5.38
CA LEU A 133 15.25 4.56 4.46
C LEU A 133 15.24 4.06 3.01
N ASP A 134 16.30 3.33 2.60
CA ASP A 134 16.38 2.75 1.26
C ASP A 134 15.27 1.70 1.05
N ALA A 135 15.06 0.82 2.03
CA ALA A 135 13.98 -0.17 1.97
C ALA A 135 12.59 0.49 1.96
N MET A 136 12.41 1.59 2.70
CA MET A 136 11.18 2.38 2.70
C MET A 136 10.91 3.00 1.33
N ALA A 137 11.95 3.56 0.69
CA ALA A 137 11.84 4.15 -0.64
C ALA A 137 11.46 3.10 -1.69
N LEU A 138 12.10 1.92 -1.67
CA LEU A 138 11.75 0.81 -2.57
C LEU A 138 10.31 0.34 -2.38
N LEU A 139 9.83 0.25 -1.14
CA LEU A 139 8.44 -0.08 -0.85
C LEU A 139 7.48 0.97 -1.41
N GLN A 140 7.75 2.26 -1.18
CA GLN A 140 6.92 3.35 -1.68
C GLN A 140 6.87 3.36 -3.21
N MET A 141 7.99 3.13 -3.88
CA MET A 141 8.04 2.98 -5.34
C MET A 141 7.17 1.81 -5.82
N ALA A 142 7.28 0.64 -5.19
CA ALA A 142 6.45 -0.51 -5.54
C ALA A 142 4.95 -0.24 -5.35
N MET A 143 4.56 0.43 -4.26
CA MET A 143 3.18 0.83 -4.00
C MET A 143 2.67 1.85 -5.03
N ARG A 144 3.48 2.83 -5.42
CA ARG A 144 3.13 3.83 -6.45
C ARG A 144 2.92 3.20 -7.82
N ASN A 145 3.82 2.29 -8.19
CA ASN A 145 3.72 1.53 -9.43
C ASN A 145 2.45 0.67 -9.46
N ASP A 146 2.14 -0.02 -8.35
CA ASP A 146 0.91 -0.81 -8.25
C ASP A 146 -0.37 0.03 -8.32
N LEU A 147 -0.31 1.27 -7.82
CA LEU A 147 -1.43 2.21 -7.90
C LEU A 147 -1.47 2.99 -9.23
N GLU A 148 -0.61 2.68 -10.22
CA GLU A 148 -0.51 3.38 -11.51
C GLU A 148 -0.39 4.91 -11.36
N VAL A 149 0.19 5.39 -10.24
CA VAL A 149 0.29 6.84 -9.97
C VAL A 149 1.21 7.53 -10.98
N ASP A 150 2.22 6.81 -11.47
CA ASP A 150 3.20 7.34 -12.42
C ASP A 150 2.71 7.23 -13.89
N GLU A 151 1.67 6.44 -14.19
CA GLU A 151 1.07 6.33 -15.54
C GLU A 151 0.05 7.43 -15.84
N ILE A 152 -0.64 7.96 -14.83
CA ILE A 152 -1.66 9.01 -14.99
C ILE A 152 -1.06 10.33 -15.49
N SER A 153 0.25 10.54 -15.34
CA SER A 153 0.93 11.75 -15.83
C SER A 153 1.23 11.77 -17.34
N LEU A 154 0.93 10.68 -18.08
CA LEU A 154 1.24 10.55 -19.52
C LEU A 154 0.03 10.67 -20.46
N LEU A 155 -1.19 10.89 -19.94
CA LEU A 155 -2.36 11.19 -20.76
C LEU A 155 -2.39 12.70 -21.05
N PRO A 156 -2.41 13.13 -22.34
CA PRO A 156 -2.61 14.54 -22.67
C PRO A 156 -4.00 14.99 -22.18
N PRO A 157 -4.18 16.28 -21.84
CA PRO A 157 -5.50 16.81 -21.55
C PRO A 157 -6.37 16.74 -22.81
N ASP A 158 -7.58 16.18 -22.66
CA ASP A 158 -8.67 16.28 -23.65
C ASP A 158 -9.09 17.74 -23.87
#